data_AF-A0A351J105-F1
#
_entry.id   AF-A0A351J105-F1
#
_cell.length_a   1.000
_cell.length_b   1.000
_cell.length_c   1.000
_cell.angle_alpha   90.00
_cell.angle_beta   90.00
_cell.angle_gamma   90.00
#
_symmetry.space_group_name_H-M   'P 1'
#
loop_
_entity.id
_entity.type
_entity.pdbx_description
1 polymer ?
#
loop_
_entity_poly.entity_id
_entity_poly.type
_entity_poly.pdbx_seq_one_letter_code
_entity_poly.pdbx_strand_id
1 'polypeptide(L)'
;MRRMPLKDRTLPNYTWGEECLNTLSHGLGALFGVVVLVLCIVVAHQNGNTRGIIGGAIYGGSMIILYSVSATYHGLKKGIAKQVL
;
A
#
# COMPACT_ATOMS: atom_id res chain seq x y z
N MET A 1 11.49 -24.95 9.43
CA MET A 1 10.77 -24.83 8.13
C MET A 1 11.78 -24.54 7.03
N ARG A 2 11.76 -25.28 5.91
CA ARG A 2 12.60 -25.02 4.73
C ARG A 2 11.98 -23.87 3.92
N ARG A 3 12.72 -22.77 3.71
CA ARG A 3 12.25 -21.66 2.86
C ARG A 3 12.29 -22.07 1.39
N MET A 4 11.24 -21.72 0.63
CA MET A 4 11.21 -21.89 -0.82
C MET A 4 12.14 -20.86 -1.48
N PRO A 5 13.10 -21.29 -2.33
CA PRO A 5 13.94 -20.37 -3.09
C PRO A 5 13.12 -19.45 -3.99
N LEU A 6 13.57 -18.21 -4.21
CA LEU A 6 12.84 -17.21 -5.02
C LEU A 6 12.55 -17.71 -6.44
N LYS A 7 13.54 -18.34 -7.07
CA LYS A 7 13.42 -18.94 -8.41
C LYS A 7 12.31 -19.99 -8.54
N ASP A 8 11.92 -20.60 -7.42
CA ASP A 8 10.91 -21.66 -7.38
C ASP A 8 9.51 -21.10 -7.01
N ARG A 9 9.40 -19.78 -6.75
CA ARG A 9 8.11 -19.12 -6.47
C ARG A 9 7.35 -18.87 -7.77
N THR A 10 6.14 -19.41 -7.85
CA THR A 10 5.19 -19.09 -8.91
C THR A 10 4.53 -17.74 -8.63
N LEU A 11 4.61 -16.81 -9.57
CA LEU A 11 3.90 -15.53 -9.50
C LEU A 11 2.46 -15.70 -10.03
N PRO A 12 1.48 -14.97 -9.49
CA PRO A 12 0.15 -14.89 -10.08
C PRO A 12 0.20 -14.45 -11.54
N ASN A 13 -0.73 -14.95 -12.35
CA ASN A 13 -0.78 -14.61 -13.77
C ASN A 13 -1.80 -13.49 -14.02
N TYR A 14 -1.40 -12.25 -13.74
CA TYR A 14 -2.16 -11.07 -14.13
C TYR A 14 -1.89 -10.70 -15.59
N THR A 15 -2.93 -10.26 -16.28
CA THR A 15 -2.83 -9.59 -17.57
C THR A 15 -2.15 -8.24 -17.41
N TRP A 16 -1.62 -7.70 -18.52
CA TRP A 16 -1.03 -6.36 -18.51
C TRP A 16 -2.05 -5.28 -18.07
N GLY A 17 -3.32 -5.43 -18.48
CA GLY A 17 -4.39 -4.52 -18.08
C GLY A 17 -4.67 -4.54 -16.58
N GLU A 18 -4.71 -5.72 -15.97
CA GLU A 18 -4.89 -5.87 -14.52
C GLU A 18 -3.71 -5.27 -13.73
N GLU A 19 -2.47 -5.51 -14.16
CA GLU A 19 -1.28 -4.91 -13.52
C GLU A 19 -1.33 -3.38 -13.61
N CYS A 20 -1.74 -2.82 -14.75
CA CYS A 20 -1.87 -1.38 -14.95
C CYS A 20 -2.96 -0.79 -14.05
N LEU A 21 -4.15 -1.38 -14.04
CA LEU A 21 -5.28 -0.92 -13.22
C LEU A 21 -4.99 -1.05 -11.72
N ASN A 22 -4.37 -2.14 -11.28
CA ASN A 22 -3.99 -2.33 -9.88
C ASN A 22 -2.90 -1.33 -9.46
N THR A 23 -1.90 -1.09 -10.31
CA THR A 23 -0.88 -0.06 -10.04
C THR A 23 -1.50 1.33 -9.91
N LEU A 24 -2.39 1.71 -10.84
CA LEU A 24 -3.01 3.03 -10.84
C LEU A 24 -3.96 3.22 -9.66
N SER A 25 -4.87 2.27 -9.44
CA SER A 25 -5.86 2.34 -8.35
C SER A 25 -5.17 2.38 -6.99
N HIS A 26 -4.14 1.55 -6.77
CA HIS A 26 -3.42 1.54 -5.50
C HIS A 26 -2.50 2.76 -5.37
N GLY A 27 -1.88 3.22 -6.46
CA GLY A 27 -1.12 4.47 -6.45
C GLY A 27 -1.98 5.67 -6.04
N LEU A 28 -3.18 5.79 -6.60
CA LEU A 28 -4.17 6.80 -6.18
C LEU A 28 -4.65 6.57 -4.75
N GLY A 29 -4.85 5.32 -4.33
CA GLY A 29 -5.17 4.96 -2.94
C GLY A 29 -4.11 5.44 -1.94
N ALA A 30 -2.81 5.33 -2.28
CA ALA A 30 -1.74 5.83 -1.45
C ALA A 30 -1.76 7.36 -1.33
N LEU A 31 -1.97 8.08 -2.46
CA LEU A 31 -2.08 9.54 -2.47
C LEU A 31 -3.29 10.02 -1.66
N PHE A 32 -4.46 9.42 -1.84
CA PHE A 32 -5.64 9.72 -1.04
C PHE A 32 -5.45 9.35 0.43
N GLY A 33 -4.70 8.29 0.73
CA GLY A 33 -4.29 7.93 2.10
C GLY A 33 -3.55 9.05 2.81
N VAL A 34 -2.65 9.76 2.11
CA VAL A 34 -1.95 10.95 2.65
C VAL A 34 -2.95 12.07 2.96
N VAL A 35 -3.86 12.35 2.03
CA VAL A 35 -4.89 13.39 2.22
C VAL A 35 -5.77 13.07 3.42
N VAL A 36 -6.27 11.84 3.52
CA VAL A 36 -7.10 11.38 4.65
C VAL A 36 -6.35 11.46 5.96
N LEU A 37 -5.08 11.03 6.00
CA LEU A 37 -4.24 11.11 7.20
C LEU A 37 -4.13 12.55 7.71
N VAL A 38 -3.82 13.49 6.82
CA VAL A 38 -3.70 14.91 7.18
C VAL A 38 -5.03 15.44 7.70
N LEU A 39 -6.14 15.17 7.01
CA LEU A 39 -7.47 15.62 7.44
C LEU A 39 -7.86 15.03 8.79
N CYS A 40 -7.63 13.74 9.03
CA CYS A 40 -7.90 13.10 10.32
C CYS A 40 -7.12 13.76 11.45
N ILE A 41 -5.82 14.04 11.26
CA ILE A 41 -4.99 14.67 12.28
C ILE A 41 -5.45 16.11 12.55
N VAL A 42 -5.69 16.90 11.50
CA VAL A 42 -6.12 18.30 11.64
C VAL A 42 -7.45 18.40 12.37
N VAL A 43 -8.45 17.61 11.96
CA VAL A 43 -9.77 17.60 12.60
C VAL A 43 -9.68 17.10 14.04
N ALA A 44 -8.92 16.02 14.29
CA ALA A 44 -8.77 15.50 15.65
C ALA A 44 -8.06 16.50 16.57
N HIS A 45 -7.06 17.23 16.07
CA HIS A 45 -6.36 18.26 16.82
C HIS A 45 -7.28 19.44 17.18
N GLN A 46 -8.05 19.95 16.22
CA GLN A 46 -9.02 21.05 16.45
C GLN A 46 -10.06 20.71 17.52
N ASN A 47 -10.37 19.41 17.71
CA ASN A 47 -11.33 18.92 18.69
C ASN A 47 -10.68 18.42 20.00
N GLY A 48 -9.38 18.61 20.20
CA GLY A 48 -8.67 18.11 21.39
C GLY A 48 -8.68 16.58 21.53
N ASN A 49 -8.90 15.85 20.43
CA ASN A 49 -9.10 14.41 20.43
C ASN A 49 -7.78 13.65 20.20
N THR A 50 -6.99 13.47 21.27
CA THR A 50 -5.70 12.74 21.21
C THR A 50 -5.85 11.30 20.70
N ARG A 51 -6.95 10.61 21.06
CA ARG A 51 -7.21 9.25 20.58
C ARG A 51 -7.45 9.22 19.07
N GLY A 52 -8.14 10.22 18.54
CA GLY A 52 -8.36 10.42 17.11
C GLY A 52 -7.06 10.67 16.35
N ILE A 53 -6.12 11.42 16.92
CA ILE A 53 -4.79 11.63 16.32
C ILE A 53 -4.03 10.29 16.23
N ILE A 54 -3.96 9.54 17.33
CA ILE A 54 -3.22 8.26 17.37
C ILE A 54 -3.87 7.25 16.41
N GLY A 55 -5.19 7.08 16.50
CA GLY A 55 -5.93 6.17 15.62
C GLY A 55 -5.84 6.56 14.16
N GLY A 56 -5.99 7.85 13.85
CA GLY A 56 -5.84 8.40 12.50
C GLY A 56 -4.44 8.20 11.94
N ALA A 57 -3.40 8.39 12.75
CA ALA A 57 -2.01 8.15 12.36
C ALA A 57 -1.75 6.68 12.04
N ILE A 58 -2.21 5.76 12.89
CA ILE A 58 -2.05 4.32 12.65
C ILE A 58 -2.81 3.89 11.40
N TYR A 59 -4.09 4.28 11.27
CA TYR A 59 -4.92 3.90 10.14
C TYR A 59 -4.41 4.49 8.82
N GLY A 60 -4.22 5.82 8.78
CA GLY A 60 -3.75 6.52 7.59
C GLY A 60 -2.34 6.08 7.19
N GLY A 61 -1.42 5.94 8.15
CA GLY A 61 -0.08 5.43 7.90
C GLY A 61 -0.09 4.01 7.34
N SER A 62 -0.91 3.12 7.90
CA SER A 62 -1.06 1.74 7.41
C SER A 62 -1.63 1.71 5.99
N MET A 63 -2.61 2.56 5.68
CA MET A 63 -3.18 2.67 4.33
C MET A 63 -2.13 3.14 3.32
N ILE A 64 -1.35 4.17 3.64
CA ILE A 64 -0.29 4.66 2.76
C ILE A 64 0.72 3.55 2.48
N ILE A 65 1.18 2.84 3.52
CA ILE A 65 2.15 1.74 3.38
C ILE A 65 1.57 0.61 2.52
N LEU A 66 0.36 0.14 2.84
CA LEU A 66 -0.31 -0.94 2.13
C LEU A 66 -0.43 -0.63 0.63
N TYR A 67 -1.00 0.53 0.30
CA TYR A 67 -1.22 0.92 -1.07
C TYR A 67 0.09 1.19 -1.82
N SER A 68 1.11 1.73 -1.15
CA SER A 68 2.43 1.95 -1.76
C SER A 68 3.13 0.63 -2.09
N VAL A 69 3.15 -0.32 -1.13
CA VAL A 69 3.74 -1.66 -1.34
C VAL A 69 3.02 -2.36 -2.49
N SER A 70 1.69 -2.30 -2.52
CA SER A 70 0.92 -2.99 -3.54
C SER A 70 1.03 -2.34 -4.93
N ALA A 71 1.00 -1.00 -5.03
CA ALA A 71 1.26 -0.30 -6.29
C ALA A 71 2.66 -0.63 -6.82
N THR A 72 3.66 -0.72 -5.94
CA THR A 72 5.02 -1.13 -6.30
C THR A 72 5.04 -2.57 -6.84
N TYR A 73 4.37 -3.51 -6.17
CA TYR A 73 4.29 -4.90 -6.62
C TYR A 73 3.71 -5.03 -8.03
N HIS A 74 2.60 -4.34 -8.31
CA HIS A 74 1.94 -4.39 -9.62
C HIS A 74 2.72 -3.64 -10.70
N GLY A 75 3.45 -2.58 -10.34
CA GLY A 75 4.33 -1.84 -11.24
C GLY A 75 5.62 -2.58 -11.62
N LEU A 76 6.02 -3.60 -10.84
CA LEU A 76 7.22 -4.38 -11.12
C LEU A 76 7.01 -5.39 -12.25
N LYS A 77 8.05 -5.51 -13.10
CA LYS A 77 8.14 -6.59 -14.10
C LYS A 77 8.29 -7.94 -13.40
N LYS A 78 7.82 -9.01 -14.05
CA LYS A 78 8.03 -10.40 -13.61
C LYS A 78 9.54 -10.66 -13.45
N GLY A 79 9.97 -10.99 -12.25
CA GLY A 79 11.38 -11.19 -11.91
C GLY A 79 11.61 -11.21 -10.39
N ILE A 80 12.88 -11.23 -9.99
CA ILE A 80 13.28 -11.40 -8.58
C ILE A 80 12.69 -10.32 -7.67
N ALA A 81 12.64 -9.06 -8.11
CA ALA A 81 12.06 -7.97 -7.31
C ALA A 81 10.60 -8.23 -6.95
N LYS A 82 9.78 -8.69 -7.92
CA LYS A 82 8.37 -9.05 -7.70
C LYS A 82 8.19 -10.36 -6.93
N GLN A 83 9.21 -11.22 -6.90
CA GLN A 83 9.18 -12.45 -6.09
C GLN A 83 9.49 -12.18 -4.61
N VAL A 84 10.17 -11.07 -4.30
CA VAL A 84 10.54 -10.67 -2.94
C VAL A 84 9.41 -9.90 -2.26
N LEU A 85 8.79 -8.97 -2.98
CA LEU A 85 7.58 -8.25 -2.57
C LEU A 85 6.36 -9.17 -2.54
#